data_AF-A0A914HV83-F1
#
_entry.id   AF-A0A914HV83-F1
#
_cell.length_a   1.000
_cell.length_b   1.000
_cell.length_c   1.000
_cell.angle_alpha   90.00
_cell.angle_beta   90.00
_cell.angle_gamma   90.00
#
_symmetry.space_group_name_H-M   'P 1'
#
loop_
_entity.id
_entity.type
_entity.pdbx_description
1 polymer ?
#
loop_
_entity_poly.entity_id
_entity_poly.type
_entity_poly.pdbx_seq_one_letter_code
_entity_poly.pdbx_strand_id
1 'polypeptide(L)'
;MTNQAAKRIAEKAAIVARAEQFYRLIQQGVSAAKANKQTQGEFKEMLDRYTQLASEQAKMRAQPTHPGESKEQWQKHLDELTEQCKMSIMMAINRKDFADNFVTDEEQLQRDYIEKRERQVLELKMKGADSTYRKMFSGRFPDEFKPLFVGDLEERPLKFWREWDERRTQIVGQGLGPRNLFEEQMQWTKRGMMWPYPIDNDFMAGEEENVSFADHVFLESEMAKYKLPRTGPIAQFMELVLNGLSRNPFMSVTKKREHIKWYAEYFTDALKGKYKELFV
;
A
#
# COMPACT_ATOMS: atom_id res chain seq x y z
N MET A 1 22.18 -25.89 -11.79
CA MET A 1 21.04 -25.22 -11.10
C MET A 1 20.53 -23.96 -11.84
N THR A 2 21.35 -23.27 -12.63
CA THR A 2 20.98 -22.04 -13.36
C THR A 2 20.02 -22.27 -14.55
N ASN A 3 20.12 -23.39 -15.27
CA ASN A 3 19.26 -23.68 -16.44
C ASN A 3 17.79 -23.98 -16.11
N GLN A 4 17.49 -24.65 -14.98
CA GLN A 4 16.11 -24.94 -14.58
C GLN A 4 15.33 -23.68 -14.15
N ALA A 5 16.01 -22.73 -13.51
CA ALA A 5 15.41 -21.46 -13.12
C ALA A 5 15.10 -20.59 -14.35
N ALA A 6 16.06 -20.47 -15.28
CA ALA A 6 15.87 -19.74 -16.54
C ALA A 6 14.72 -20.32 -17.38
N LYS A 7 14.60 -21.65 -17.42
CA LYS A 7 13.52 -22.36 -18.11
C LYS A 7 12.14 -22.07 -17.52
N ARG A 8 12.00 -22.09 -16.20
CA ARG A 8 10.75 -21.73 -15.50
C ARG A 8 10.35 -20.27 -15.70
N ILE A 9 11.32 -19.36 -15.82
CA ILE A 9 11.05 -17.95 -16.08
C ILE A 9 10.53 -17.75 -17.52
N ALA A 10 11.15 -18.42 -18.50
CA ALA A 10 10.69 -18.38 -19.89
C ALA A 10 9.28 -18.97 -20.06
N GLU A 11 9.00 -20.10 -19.40
CA GLU A 11 7.66 -20.72 -19.39
C GLU A 11 6.60 -19.79 -18.79
N LYS A 12 6.90 -19.14 -17.66
CA LYS A 12 5.99 -18.16 -17.05
C LYS A 12 5.76 -16.94 -17.95
N ALA A 13 6.80 -16.42 -18.58
CA ALA A 13 6.71 -15.27 -19.48
C ALA A 13 5.84 -15.56 -20.71
N ALA A 14 5.96 -16.76 -21.30
CA ALA A 14 5.14 -17.16 -22.45
C ALA A 14 3.66 -17.31 -22.08
N ILE A 15 3.35 -17.87 -20.90
CA ILE A 15 1.97 -17.99 -20.41
C ILE A 15 1.33 -16.61 -20.21
N VAL A 16 2.07 -15.68 -19.62
CA VAL A 16 1.61 -14.30 -19.40
C VAL A 16 1.39 -13.58 -20.74
N ALA A 17 2.33 -13.69 -21.68
CA ALA A 17 2.22 -13.06 -22.99
C ALA A 17 0.98 -13.56 -23.78
N ARG A 18 0.66 -14.86 -23.71
CA ARG A 18 -0.56 -15.40 -24.33
C ARG A 18 -1.83 -14.87 -23.67
N ALA A 19 -1.84 -14.80 -22.33
CA ALA A 19 -2.99 -14.27 -21.61
C ALA A 19 -3.25 -12.81 -21.99
N GLU A 20 -2.20 -11.99 -22.08
CA GLU A 20 -2.31 -10.59 -22.51
C GLU A 20 -2.86 -10.46 -23.94
N GLN A 21 -2.39 -11.28 -24.89
CA GLN A 21 -2.91 -11.26 -26.25
C GLN A 21 -4.37 -11.71 -26.33
N PHE A 22 -4.76 -12.71 -25.54
CA PHE A 22 -6.15 -13.14 -25.44
C PHE A 22 -7.07 -12.01 -24.94
N TYR A 23 -6.67 -11.34 -23.86
CA TYR A 23 -7.46 -10.21 -23.33
C TYR A 23 -7.52 -9.02 -24.29
N ARG A 24 -6.44 -8.74 -25.04
CA ARG A 24 -6.46 -7.71 -26.10
C ARG A 24 -7.48 -8.04 -27.20
N LEU A 25 -7.56 -9.30 -27.63
CA LEU A 25 -8.54 -9.71 -28.65
C LEU A 25 -9.98 -9.63 -28.12
N ILE A 26 -10.20 -9.98 -26.85
CA ILE A 26 -11.51 -9.79 -26.20
C ILE A 26 -11.88 -8.31 -26.15
N GLN A 27 -10.95 -7.42 -25.81
CA GLN A 27 -11.17 -5.96 -25.81
C GLN A 27 -11.49 -5.42 -27.21
N GLN A 28 -10.96 -6.04 -28.26
CA GLN A 28 -11.27 -5.74 -29.66
C GLN A 28 -12.62 -6.31 -30.12
N GLY A 29 -13.39 -6.95 -29.23
CA GLY A 29 -14.72 -7.49 -29.53
C GLY A 29 -14.71 -8.86 -30.20
N VAL A 30 -13.57 -9.55 -30.21
CA VAL A 30 -13.48 -10.92 -30.75
C VAL A 30 -14.12 -11.89 -29.74
N SER A 31 -15.04 -12.73 -30.22
CA SER A 31 -15.63 -13.81 -29.42
C SER A 31 -14.55 -14.68 -28.79
N ALA A 32 -14.72 -15.05 -27.51
CA ALA A 32 -13.75 -15.81 -26.73
C ALA A 32 -13.29 -17.10 -27.43
N ALA A 33 -14.19 -17.80 -28.13
CA ALA A 33 -13.85 -19.01 -28.89
C ALA A 33 -12.91 -18.73 -30.07
N LYS A 34 -13.12 -17.61 -30.78
CA LYS A 34 -12.29 -17.19 -31.91
C LYS A 34 -10.95 -16.61 -31.44
N ALA A 35 -10.95 -15.84 -30.34
CA ALA A 35 -9.76 -15.31 -29.70
C ALA A 35 -8.85 -16.45 -29.17
N ASN A 36 -9.43 -17.52 -28.62
CA ASN A 36 -8.67 -18.67 -28.15
C ASN A 36 -8.05 -19.44 -29.33
N LYS A 37 -8.80 -19.67 -30.41
CA LYS A 37 -8.28 -20.36 -31.61
C LYS A 37 -7.14 -19.57 -32.28
N GLN A 38 -7.25 -18.24 -32.33
CA GLN A 38 -6.23 -17.37 -32.91
C GLN A 38 -4.96 -17.32 -32.04
N THR A 39 -5.11 -17.11 -30.72
CA THR A 39 -3.96 -17.12 -29.80
C THR A 39 -3.30 -18.49 -29.69
N GLN A 40 -4.02 -19.60 -29.90
CA GLN A 40 -3.43 -20.93 -29.97
C GLN A 40 -2.50 -21.11 -31.19
N GLY A 41 -2.89 -20.59 -32.35
CA GLY A 41 -2.05 -20.60 -33.55
C GLY A 41 -0.78 -19.76 -33.39
N GLU A 42 -0.94 -18.52 -32.93
CA GLU A 42 0.15 -17.57 -32.70
C GLU A 42 1.11 -18.04 -31.58
N PHE A 43 0.57 -18.70 -30.54
CA PHE A 43 1.38 -19.23 -29.44
C PHE A 43 2.25 -20.42 -29.85
N LYS A 44 1.79 -21.25 -30.79
CA LYS A 44 2.59 -22.37 -31.31
C LYS A 44 3.82 -21.85 -32.06
N GLU A 45 3.64 -20.84 -32.92
CA GLU A 45 4.75 -20.18 -33.62
C GLU A 45 5.69 -19.46 -32.65
N MET A 46 5.15 -18.82 -31.60
CA MET A 46 5.95 -18.18 -30.56
C MET A 46 6.81 -19.20 -29.79
N LEU A 47 6.24 -20.36 -29.45
CA LEU A 47 6.98 -21.44 -28.79
C LEU A 47 8.12 -21.98 -29.66
N ASP A 48 7.88 -22.16 -30.95
CA ASP A 48 8.90 -22.63 -31.90
C ASP A 48 10.06 -21.62 -32.00
N ARG A 49 9.77 -20.31 -31.96
CA ARG A 49 10.81 -19.26 -31.92
C ARG A 49 11.59 -19.25 -30.60
N TYR A 50 10.91 -19.41 -29.46
CA TYR A 50 11.57 -19.44 -28.16
C TYR A 50 12.43 -20.70 -27.95
N THR A 51 12.00 -21.84 -28.49
CA THR A 51 12.80 -23.09 -28.45
C THR A 51 14.03 -23.00 -29.36
N GLN A 52 13.91 -22.37 -30.53
CA GLN A 52 15.05 -22.06 -31.41
C GLN A 52 16.05 -21.12 -30.73
N LEU A 53 15.59 -19.99 -30.18
CA LEU A 53 16.43 -19.03 -29.44
C LEU A 53 17.11 -19.66 -28.23
N ALA A 54 16.42 -20.51 -27.49
CA ALA A 54 17.01 -21.22 -26.35
C ALA A 54 18.09 -22.22 -26.81
N SER A 55 17.88 -22.91 -27.93
CA SER A 55 18.88 -23.81 -28.53
C SER A 55 20.12 -23.05 -29.03
N GLU A 56 19.95 -21.85 -29.59
CA GLU A 56 21.04 -20.97 -30.03
C GLU A 56 21.81 -20.41 -28.83
N GLN A 57 21.11 -19.96 -27.78
CA GLN A 57 21.75 -19.49 -26.55
C GLN A 57 22.50 -20.60 -25.81
N ALA A 58 22.01 -21.84 -25.84
CA ALA A 58 22.71 -22.99 -25.30
C ALA A 58 23.99 -23.30 -26.09
N LYS A 59 23.94 -23.21 -27.44
CA LYS A 59 25.13 -23.32 -28.31
C LYS A 59 26.16 -22.22 -28.06
N MET A 60 25.71 -20.99 -27.80
CA MET A 60 26.59 -19.84 -27.51
C MET A 60 27.21 -19.89 -26.11
N ARG A 61 26.51 -20.43 -25.11
CA ARG A 61 27.02 -20.60 -23.74
C ARG A 61 27.94 -21.81 -23.58
N ALA A 62 27.77 -22.84 -24.42
CA ALA A 62 28.65 -23.99 -24.47
C ALA A 62 29.89 -23.68 -25.34
N GLN A 63 30.81 -22.85 -24.83
CA GLN A 63 32.22 -23.00 -25.23
C GLN A 63 32.79 -24.24 -24.52
N PRO A 64 33.69 -25.02 -25.13
CA PRO A 64 34.13 -26.30 -24.59
C PRO A 64 34.93 -26.07 -23.30
N THR A 65 34.27 -26.25 -22.16
CA THR A 65 34.92 -26.16 -20.84
C THR A 65 35.48 -27.49 -20.35
N HIS A 66 35.39 -28.57 -21.14
CA HIS A 66 35.95 -29.88 -20.78
C HIS A 66 36.83 -30.44 -21.90
N PRO A 67 38.16 -30.52 -21.70
CA PRO A 67 39.05 -31.19 -22.63
C PRO A 67 38.92 -32.70 -22.42
N GLY A 68 38.11 -33.39 -23.25
CA GLY A 68 38.12 -34.86 -23.26
C GLY A 68 36.92 -35.59 -23.85
N GLU A 69 35.78 -34.94 -24.11
CA GLU A 69 34.60 -35.66 -24.62
C GLU A 69 34.52 -35.66 -26.16
N SER A 70 34.21 -36.82 -26.74
CA SER A 70 34.04 -36.98 -28.19
C SER A 70 32.85 -36.15 -28.70
N LYS A 71 32.98 -35.56 -29.90
CA LYS A 71 31.96 -34.72 -30.54
C LYS A 71 30.59 -35.42 -30.63
N GLU A 72 30.57 -36.74 -30.81
CA GLU A 72 29.36 -37.57 -30.83
C GLU A 72 28.69 -37.72 -29.46
N GLN A 73 29.47 -37.78 -28.37
CA GLN A 73 28.93 -37.82 -27.01
C GLN A 73 28.31 -36.46 -26.65
N TRP A 74 28.94 -35.37 -27.09
CA TRP A 74 28.39 -34.02 -26.93
C TRP A 74 27.09 -33.82 -27.69
N GLN A 75 26.98 -34.34 -28.90
CA GLN A 75 25.74 -34.28 -29.68
C GLN A 75 24.61 -35.10 -29.03
N LYS A 76 24.91 -36.31 -28.55
CA LYS A 76 23.93 -37.10 -27.76
C LYS A 76 23.47 -36.35 -26.51
N HIS A 77 24.37 -35.69 -25.80
CA HIS A 77 24.04 -34.91 -24.61
C HIS A 77 23.16 -33.69 -24.94
N LEU A 78 23.43 -33.01 -26.06
CA LEU A 78 22.60 -31.93 -26.59
C LEU A 78 21.20 -32.42 -26.99
N ASP A 79 21.11 -33.57 -27.65
CA ASP A 79 19.84 -34.16 -28.05
C ASP A 79 19.01 -34.59 -26.82
N GLU A 80 19.65 -35.19 -25.81
CA GLU A 80 19.00 -35.51 -24.53
C GLU A 80 18.49 -34.27 -23.80
N LEU A 81 19.28 -33.20 -23.73
CA LEU A 81 18.86 -31.92 -23.13
C LEU A 81 17.66 -31.31 -23.89
N THR A 82 17.65 -31.45 -25.21
CA THR A 82 16.59 -30.94 -26.07
C THR A 82 15.30 -31.73 -25.87
N GLU A 83 15.38 -33.06 -25.82
CA GLU A 83 14.24 -33.94 -25.52
C GLU A 83 13.73 -33.75 -24.09
N GLN A 84 14.60 -33.55 -23.10
CA GLN A 84 14.19 -33.19 -21.74
C GLN A 84 13.48 -31.84 -21.68
N CYS A 85 13.85 -30.89 -22.56
CA CYS A 85 13.13 -29.62 -22.70
C CYS A 85 11.76 -29.80 -23.36
N LYS A 86 11.67 -30.59 -24.43
CA LYS A 86 10.38 -30.93 -25.06
C LYS A 86 9.43 -31.63 -24.09
N MET A 87 9.92 -32.62 -23.33
CA MET A 87 9.11 -33.37 -22.35
C MET A 87 8.61 -32.50 -21.20
N SER A 88 9.41 -31.57 -20.68
CA SER A 88 8.93 -30.65 -19.64
C SER A 88 7.91 -29.64 -20.14
N ILE A 89 8.05 -29.19 -21.40
CA ILE A 89 7.08 -28.29 -22.03
C ILE A 89 5.76 -29.04 -22.27
N MET A 90 5.83 -30.29 -22.74
CA MET A 90 4.67 -31.19 -22.88
C MET A 90 3.99 -31.46 -21.53
N MET A 91 4.75 -31.69 -20.47
CA MET A 91 4.19 -31.83 -19.11
C MET A 91 3.58 -30.53 -18.58
N ALA A 92 4.12 -29.35 -18.94
CA ALA A 92 3.53 -28.06 -18.59
C ALA A 92 2.23 -27.77 -19.37
N ILE A 93 2.13 -28.27 -20.61
CA ILE A 93 0.89 -28.26 -21.42
C ILE A 93 -0.16 -29.18 -20.78
N ASN A 94 0.18 -30.41 -20.37
CA ASN A 94 -0.77 -31.30 -19.67
C ASN A 94 -1.13 -30.82 -18.25
N ARG A 95 -0.30 -29.97 -17.62
CA ARG A 95 -0.69 -29.24 -16.40
C ARG A 95 -1.71 -28.13 -16.67
N LYS A 96 -1.84 -27.63 -17.91
CA LYS A 96 -2.94 -26.73 -18.27
C LYS A 96 -4.26 -27.47 -18.40
N ASP A 97 -4.28 -28.73 -18.86
CA ASP A 97 -5.50 -29.55 -18.76
C ASP A 97 -5.90 -29.77 -17.28
N PHE A 98 -4.92 -29.89 -16.39
CA PHE A 98 -5.18 -29.88 -14.94
C PHE A 98 -5.73 -28.54 -14.46
N ALA A 99 -5.22 -27.39 -14.91
CA ALA A 99 -5.70 -26.07 -14.50
C ALA A 99 -7.06 -25.69 -15.13
N ASP A 100 -7.33 -26.06 -16.38
CA ASP A 100 -8.62 -25.89 -17.03
C ASP A 100 -9.65 -26.80 -16.34
N ASN A 101 -9.29 -28.04 -16.00
CA ASN A 101 -10.14 -28.92 -15.18
C ASN A 101 -10.28 -28.43 -13.73
N PHE A 102 -9.24 -27.86 -13.09
CA PHE A 102 -9.34 -27.35 -11.72
C PHE A 102 -10.18 -26.08 -11.62
N VAL A 103 -10.05 -25.16 -12.60
CA VAL A 103 -10.83 -23.92 -12.64
C VAL A 103 -12.28 -24.21 -13.05
N THR A 104 -12.50 -25.13 -14.00
CA THR A 104 -13.87 -25.60 -14.29
C THR A 104 -14.45 -26.42 -13.15
N ASP A 105 -13.67 -27.23 -12.43
CA ASP A 105 -14.12 -28.01 -11.26
C ASP A 105 -14.37 -27.11 -10.05
N GLU A 106 -13.57 -26.06 -9.78
CA GLU A 106 -13.84 -25.09 -8.70
C GLU A 106 -15.04 -24.21 -9.02
N GLU A 107 -15.17 -23.72 -10.26
CA GLU A 107 -16.36 -22.97 -10.70
C GLU A 107 -17.60 -23.85 -10.70
N GLN A 108 -17.50 -25.12 -11.09
CA GLN A 108 -18.59 -26.10 -11.01
C GLN A 108 -18.91 -26.44 -9.55
N LEU A 109 -17.92 -26.66 -8.68
CA LEU A 109 -18.12 -26.88 -7.25
C LEU A 109 -18.77 -25.67 -6.58
N GLN A 110 -18.38 -24.45 -6.96
CA GLN A 110 -19.03 -23.24 -6.47
C GLN A 110 -20.46 -23.10 -7.01
N ARG A 111 -20.71 -23.38 -8.29
CA ARG A 111 -22.06 -23.38 -8.86
C ARG A 111 -22.93 -24.47 -8.24
N ASP A 112 -22.44 -25.68 -8.09
CA ASP A 112 -23.11 -26.79 -7.43
C ASP A 112 -23.36 -26.49 -5.95
N TYR A 113 -22.41 -25.86 -5.26
CA TYR A 113 -22.59 -25.41 -3.87
C TYR A 113 -23.67 -24.33 -3.78
N ILE A 114 -23.67 -23.35 -4.69
CA ILE A 114 -24.68 -22.29 -4.76
C ILE A 114 -26.05 -22.90 -5.09
N GLU A 115 -26.16 -23.73 -6.12
CA GLU A 115 -27.42 -24.40 -6.50
C GLU A 115 -27.94 -25.34 -5.41
N LYS A 116 -27.04 -26.07 -4.73
CA LYS A 116 -27.42 -26.97 -3.63
C LYS A 116 -27.87 -26.17 -2.42
N ARG A 117 -27.22 -25.03 -2.13
CA ARG A 117 -27.63 -24.09 -1.08
C ARG A 117 -28.94 -23.40 -1.43
N GLU A 118 -29.13 -22.99 -2.69
CA GLU A 118 -30.38 -22.41 -3.18
C GLU A 118 -31.51 -23.44 -3.14
N ARG A 119 -31.27 -24.68 -3.54
CA ARG A 119 -32.21 -25.80 -3.37
C ARG A 119 -32.53 -26.06 -1.91
N GLN A 120 -31.54 -26.05 -1.01
CA GLN A 120 -31.79 -26.19 0.43
C GLN A 120 -32.59 -25.01 0.98
N VAL A 121 -32.29 -23.78 0.58
CA VAL A 121 -33.05 -22.59 0.99
C VAL A 121 -34.46 -22.63 0.41
N LEU A 122 -34.64 -23.09 -0.82
CA LEU A 122 -35.94 -23.28 -1.45
C LEU A 122 -36.73 -24.40 -0.75
N GLU A 123 -36.09 -25.52 -0.42
CA GLU A 123 -36.67 -26.60 0.39
C GLU A 123 -37.04 -26.12 1.80
N LEU A 124 -36.21 -25.30 2.45
CA LEU A 124 -36.50 -24.69 3.76
C LEU A 124 -37.58 -23.61 3.68
N LYS A 125 -37.77 -22.97 2.53
CA LYS A 125 -38.87 -22.02 2.28
C LYS A 125 -40.16 -22.75 1.90
N MET A 126 -40.07 -23.86 1.16
CA MET A 126 -41.19 -24.70 0.71
C MET A 126 -41.71 -25.60 1.83
N LYS A 127 -40.82 -26.16 2.65
CA LYS A 127 -41.13 -26.67 3.98
C LYS A 127 -41.28 -25.46 4.90
N GLY A 128 -42.37 -24.71 4.74
CA GLY A 128 -42.73 -23.66 5.67
C GLY A 128 -42.56 -24.18 7.09
N ALA A 129 -41.94 -23.38 7.97
CA ALA A 129 -41.51 -23.79 9.31
C ALA A 129 -42.47 -24.83 9.92
N ASP A 130 -41.98 -26.06 10.13
CA ASP A 130 -42.75 -27.17 10.67
C ASP A 130 -43.64 -26.66 11.80
N SER A 131 -44.97 -26.63 11.58
CA SER A 131 -45.91 -25.98 12.52
C SER A 131 -45.95 -26.67 13.90
N THR A 132 -45.33 -27.86 13.98
CA THR A 132 -45.07 -28.64 15.19
C THR A 132 -44.03 -28.01 16.12
N TYR A 133 -43.13 -27.16 15.63
CA TYR A 133 -42.19 -26.44 16.49
C TYR A 133 -42.83 -25.15 17.02
N ARG A 134 -42.99 -25.09 18.34
CA ARG A 134 -43.35 -23.86 19.02
C ARG A 134 -42.25 -22.82 18.78
N LYS A 135 -42.58 -21.71 18.11
CA LYS A 135 -41.68 -20.57 17.97
C LYS A 135 -41.20 -20.15 19.37
N MET A 136 -39.89 -20.18 19.62
CA MET A 136 -39.32 -19.92 20.96
C MET A 136 -39.74 -18.56 21.52
N PHE A 137 -39.94 -17.58 20.63
CA PHE A 137 -40.31 -16.20 20.98
C PHE A 137 -41.79 -15.87 20.76
N SER A 138 -42.66 -16.86 20.49
CA SER A 138 -44.12 -16.62 20.40
C SER A 138 -44.85 -16.79 21.73
N GLY A 139 -44.12 -17.08 22.81
CA GLY A 139 -44.66 -17.06 24.16
C GLY A 139 -44.91 -15.63 24.63
N ARG A 140 -45.79 -15.47 25.64
CA ARG A 140 -45.88 -14.20 26.36
C ARG A 140 -44.57 -13.97 27.10
N PHE A 141 -43.96 -12.81 26.88
CA PHE A 141 -42.86 -12.34 27.73
C PHE A 141 -43.41 -12.06 29.14
N PRO A 142 -42.62 -12.26 30.21
CA PRO A 142 -43.07 -11.94 31.56
C PRO A 142 -43.46 -10.45 31.66
N ASP A 143 -44.66 -10.18 32.22
CA ASP A 143 -45.25 -8.83 32.30
C ASP A 143 -44.46 -7.88 33.23
N GLU A 144 -43.53 -8.43 34.02
CA GLU A 144 -42.60 -7.70 34.89
C GLU A 144 -41.60 -6.86 34.10
N PHE A 145 -41.29 -7.24 32.85
CA PHE A 145 -40.37 -6.51 31.98
C PHE A 145 -41.14 -5.72 30.93
N LYS A 146 -41.56 -4.50 31.29
CA LYS A 146 -42.14 -3.56 30.32
C LYS A 146 -41.05 -3.05 29.37
N PRO A 147 -41.31 -3.00 28.04
CA PRO A 147 -40.37 -2.39 27.11
C PRO A 147 -40.28 -0.90 27.43
N LEU A 148 -39.15 -0.48 27.99
CA LEU A 148 -38.80 0.93 28.12
C LEU A 148 -38.27 1.40 26.76
N PHE A 149 -38.80 2.52 26.27
CA PHE A 149 -38.25 3.15 25.08
C PHE A 149 -36.96 3.88 25.47
N VAL A 150 -35.87 3.55 24.77
CA VAL A 150 -34.50 4.00 25.05
C VAL A 150 -34.37 5.53 25.06
N GLY A 151 -35.29 6.25 24.40
CA GLY A 151 -35.29 7.71 24.33
C GLY A 151 -35.52 8.43 25.68
N ASP A 152 -36.09 7.75 26.67
CA ASP A 152 -36.45 8.37 27.96
C ASP A 152 -35.38 8.20 29.05
N LEU A 153 -34.27 7.52 28.74
CA LEU A 153 -33.23 7.18 29.70
C LEU A 153 -31.93 7.90 29.34
N GLU A 154 -31.61 8.97 30.07
CA GLU A 154 -30.24 9.53 30.06
C GLU A 154 -29.29 8.56 30.79
N GLU A 155 -28.63 7.69 30.04
CA GLU A 155 -27.57 6.87 30.61
C GLU A 155 -26.40 7.77 31.08
N ARG A 156 -26.19 7.84 32.40
CA ARG A 156 -25.02 8.47 33.04
C ARG A 156 -24.06 7.44 33.66
N PRO A 157 -23.56 6.44 32.92
CA PRO A 157 -22.50 5.59 33.44
C PRO A 157 -21.26 6.44 33.72
N LEU A 158 -20.52 6.08 34.77
CA LEU A 158 -19.23 6.68 35.03
C LEU A 158 -18.36 6.56 33.77
N LYS A 159 -17.66 7.63 33.41
CA LYS A 159 -16.78 7.70 32.22
C LYS A 159 -15.87 6.48 32.11
N PHE A 160 -15.30 6.04 33.23
CA PHE A 160 -14.46 4.84 33.32
C PHE A 160 -15.15 3.58 32.79
N TRP A 161 -16.37 3.27 33.27
CA TRP A 161 -17.08 2.05 32.87
C TRP A 161 -17.48 2.09 31.40
N ARG A 162 -17.87 3.28 30.90
CA ARG A 162 -18.17 3.47 29.47
C ARG A 162 -16.94 3.22 28.59
N GLU A 163 -15.80 3.80 28.94
CA GLU A 163 -14.54 3.59 28.21
C GLU A 163 -14.12 2.11 28.21
N TRP A 164 -14.32 1.41 29.32
CA TRP A 164 -14.05 -0.02 29.42
C TRP A 164 -14.98 -0.87 28.57
N ASP A 165 -16.27 -0.55 28.55
CA ASP A 165 -17.24 -1.27 27.73
C ASP A 165 -17.03 -1.01 26.23
N GLU A 166 -16.74 0.24 25.85
CA GLU A 166 -16.33 0.61 24.50
C GLU A 166 -15.07 -0.16 24.08
N ARG A 167 -14.05 -0.20 24.95
CA ARG A 167 -12.81 -0.94 24.69
C ARG A 167 -13.07 -2.44 24.57
N ARG A 168 -13.93 -3.01 25.41
CA ARG A 168 -14.34 -4.41 25.33
C ARG A 168 -15.02 -4.70 24.00
N THR A 169 -15.99 -3.87 23.60
CA THR A 169 -16.69 -3.99 22.31
C THR A 169 -15.71 -3.88 21.14
N GLN A 170 -14.74 -2.96 21.20
CA GLN A 170 -13.70 -2.85 20.18
C GLN A 170 -12.83 -4.12 20.09
N ILE A 171 -12.39 -4.67 21.22
CA ILE A 171 -11.58 -5.91 21.25
C ILE A 171 -12.38 -7.08 20.69
N VAL A 172 -13.65 -7.24 21.10
CA VAL A 172 -14.52 -8.32 20.60
C VAL A 172 -14.80 -8.15 19.11
N GLY A 173 -14.99 -6.91 18.63
CA GLY A 173 -15.24 -6.62 17.23
C GLY A 173 -14.03 -6.81 16.32
N GLN A 174 -12.84 -6.40 16.76
CA GLN A 174 -11.59 -6.53 16.00
C GLN A 174 -11.04 -7.97 16.03
N GLY A 175 -11.20 -8.68 17.15
CA GLY A 175 -10.67 -10.02 17.38
C GLY A 175 -9.25 -10.03 17.97
N LEU A 176 -8.63 -11.21 18.04
CA LEU A 176 -7.30 -11.40 18.64
C LEU A 176 -6.14 -11.02 17.68
N GLY A 177 -6.16 -9.81 17.14
CA GLY A 177 -5.10 -9.25 16.30
C GLY A 177 -5.48 -9.07 14.83
N PRO A 178 -4.56 -8.52 14.02
CA PRO A 178 -4.82 -8.24 12.61
C PRO A 178 -5.00 -9.54 11.83
N ARG A 179 -6.06 -9.61 11.01
CA ARG A 179 -6.39 -10.76 10.16
C ARG A 179 -5.57 -10.81 8.87
N ASN A 180 -5.07 -9.65 8.44
CA ASN A 180 -4.34 -9.47 7.18
C ASN A 180 -3.21 -8.44 7.35
N LEU A 181 -2.21 -8.49 6.45
CA LEU A 181 -1.11 -7.53 6.37
C LEU A 181 -1.60 -6.09 6.24
N PHE A 182 -2.66 -5.83 5.46
CA PHE A 182 -3.22 -4.49 5.33
C PHE A 182 -3.80 -3.96 6.66
N GLU A 183 -4.35 -4.85 7.48
CA GLU A 183 -4.87 -4.47 8.79
C GLU A 183 -3.71 -4.15 9.75
N GLU A 184 -2.63 -4.93 9.69
CA GLU A 184 -1.41 -4.65 10.42
C GLU A 184 -0.80 -3.29 10.02
N GLN A 185 -0.70 -3.01 8.72
CA GLN A 185 -0.26 -1.71 8.21
C GLN A 185 -1.18 -0.58 8.69
N MET A 186 -2.51 -0.77 8.65
CA MET A 186 -3.46 0.21 9.18
C MET A 186 -3.24 0.46 10.68
N GLN A 187 -2.99 -0.59 11.47
CA GLN A 187 -2.67 -0.45 12.88
C GLN A 187 -1.34 0.29 13.09
N TRP A 188 -0.33 0.05 12.25
CA TRP A 188 0.95 0.74 12.29
C TRP A 188 0.82 2.23 11.94
N THR A 189 0.03 2.57 10.92
CA THR A 189 -0.28 3.96 10.58
C THR A 189 -1.03 4.66 11.72
N LYS A 190 -2.05 4.01 12.32
CA LYS A 190 -2.77 4.56 13.49
C LYS A 190 -1.88 4.77 14.71
N ARG A 191 -0.88 3.91 14.90
CA ARG A 191 0.12 4.04 15.97
C ARG A 191 1.23 5.04 15.66
N GLY A 192 1.30 5.57 14.44
CA GLY A 192 2.38 6.46 14.00
C GLY A 192 3.72 5.74 13.74
N MET A 193 3.72 4.41 13.61
CA MET A 193 4.93 3.64 13.27
C MET A 193 5.19 3.63 11.75
N MET A 194 4.14 3.82 10.95
CA MET A 194 4.21 3.95 9.50
C MET A 194 3.84 5.39 9.10
N TRP A 195 4.52 5.91 8.07
CA TRP A 195 4.19 7.20 7.48
C TRP A 195 2.79 7.20 6.87
N PRO A 196 2.01 8.28 7.01
CA PRO A 196 0.76 8.42 6.29
C PRO A 196 1.03 8.60 4.79
N TYR A 197 0.09 8.14 3.98
CA TYR A 197 0.14 8.31 2.52
C TYR A 197 -0.98 9.25 2.06
N PRO A 198 -0.76 10.09 1.02
CA PRO A 198 0.50 10.26 0.29
C PRO A 198 1.63 10.85 1.16
N ILE A 199 2.89 10.51 0.85
CA ILE A 199 4.04 10.99 1.62
C ILE A 199 4.13 12.50 1.47
N ASP A 200 4.02 13.20 2.60
CA ASP A 200 4.25 14.64 2.71
C ASP A 200 5.59 14.86 3.42
N ASN A 201 6.46 15.67 2.81
CA ASN A 201 7.78 15.99 3.36
C ASN A 201 7.67 16.92 4.58
N ASP A 202 6.59 17.69 4.66
CA ASP A 202 6.33 18.63 5.76
C ASP A 202 5.49 17.97 6.88
N PHE A 203 5.27 16.64 6.80
CA PHE A 203 4.56 15.91 7.84
C PHE A 203 5.30 16.03 9.17
N MET A 204 4.58 16.47 10.22
CA MET A 204 5.15 16.77 11.54
C MET A 204 6.13 17.96 11.55
N ALA A 205 5.92 18.96 10.69
CA ALA A 205 6.63 20.26 10.76
C ALA A 205 6.42 21.01 12.10
N GLY A 206 5.46 20.56 12.94
CA GLY A 206 5.28 21.02 14.31
C GLY A 206 4.49 22.32 14.39
N GLU A 207 4.95 23.26 15.22
CA GLU A 207 4.25 24.53 15.45
C GLU A 207 4.27 25.46 14.22
N GLU A 208 5.29 25.33 13.37
CA GLU A 208 5.47 26.18 12.18
C GLU A 208 4.46 25.89 11.07
N GLU A 209 3.77 24.74 11.09
CA GLU A 209 2.70 24.42 10.13
C GLU A 209 1.54 25.42 10.19
N ASN A 210 1.29 25.98 11.38
CA ASN A 210 0.22 26.95 11.61
C ASN A 210 0.65 28.40 11.40
N VAL A 211 1.91 28.65 11.05
CA VAL A 211 2.48 29.99 10.94
C VAL A 211 2.38 30.48 9.49
N SER A 212 1.91 31.72 9.32
CA SER A 212 1.81 32.32 7.99
C SER A 212 3.18 32.79 7.50
N PHE A 213 3.40 32.72 6.18
CA PHE A 213 4.60 33.27 5.55
C PHE A 213 4.80 34.76 5.88
N ALA A 214 3.70 35.50 6.09
CA ALA A 214 3.73 36.91 6.45
C ALA A 214 4.53 37.16 7.73
N ASP A 215 4.47 36.25 8.70
CA ASP A 215 5.20 36.37 9.97
C ASP A 215 6.70 36.10 9.82
N HIS A 216 7.11 35.30 8.81
CA HIS A 216 8.53 35.09 8.51
C HIS A 216 9.13 36.23 7.68
N VAL A 217 8.34 36.89 6.83
CA VAL A 217 8.81 37.91 5.88
C VAL A 217 8.72 39.31 6.47
N PHE A 218 7.59 39.67 7.08
CA PHE A 218 7.30 41.03 7.55
C PHE A 218 7.66 41.24 9.03
N LEU A 219 8.97 41.20 9.30
CA LEU A 219 9.52 41.36 10.66
C LEU A 219 9.58 42.82 11.16
N GLU A 220 9.23 43.79 10.30
CA GLU A 220 9.21 45.22 10.64
C GLU A 220 8.21 45.55 11.76
N SER A 221 7.10 44.82 11.80
CA SER A 221 6.06 44.95 12.83
C SER A 221 6.59 44.63 14.24
N GLU A 222 7.45 43.62 14.35
CA GLU A 222 8.12 43.24 15.59
C GLU A 222 9.20 44.26 15.98
N MET A 223 9.95 44.79 15.00
CA MET A 223 10.93 45.85 15.25
C MET A 223 10.28 47.11 15.84
N ALA A 224 9.09 47.49 15.36
CA ALA A 224 8.37 48.68 15.83
C ALA A 224 7.99 48.64 17.32
N LYS A 225 7.93 47.44 17.93
CA LYS A 225 7.68 47.27 19.38
C LYS A 225 8.87 47.73 20.23
N TYR A 226 10.08 47.67 19.67
CA TYR A 226 11.30 48.09 20.34
C TYR A 226 11.55 49.58 20.04
N LYS A 227 11.85 50.37 21.08
CA LYS A 227 12.10 51.82 20.97
C LYS A 227 13.47 52.13 20.33
N LEU A 228 13.73 51.59 19.15
CA LEU A 228 14.95 51.82 18.37
C LEU A 228 14.83 53.12 17.55
N PRO A 229 15.94 53.84 17.31
CA PRO A 229 15.93 55.00 16.42
C PRO A 229 15.45 54.62 15.01
N ARG A 230 14.48 55.37 14.46
CA ARG A 230 13.98 55.14 13.09
C ARG A 230 14.94 55.64 12.00
N THR A 231 15.87 56.51 12.37
CA THR A 231 16.82 57.13 11.45
C THR A 231 18.23 56.98 11.99
N GLY A 232 19.16 56.59 11.12
CA GLY A 232 20.59 56.51 11.42
C GLY A 232 21.21 55.15 11.10
N PRO A 233 22.51 54.95 11.42
CA PRO A 233 23.24 53.74 11.08
C PRO A 233 22.68 52.47 11.73
N ILE A 234 22.12 52.58 12.94
CA ILE A 234 21.49 51.45 13.65
C ILE A 234 20.24 50.98 12.89
N ALA A 235 19.45 51.91 12.35
CA ALA A 235 18.26 51.56 11.56
C ALA A 235 18.66 50.81 10.28
N GLN A 236 19.67 51.31 9.55
CA GLN A 236 20.20 50.66 8.35
C GLN A 236 20.78 49.27 8.65
N PHE A 237 21.47 49.12 9.77
CA PHE A 237 21.97 47.82 10.21
C PHE A 237 20.81 46.85 10.52
N MET A 238 19.79 47.32 11.24
CA MET A 238 18.62 46.49 11.55
C MET A 238 17.83 46.10 10.29
N GLU A 239 17.71 46.98 9.30
CA GLU A 239 17.12 46.64 7.99
C GLU A 239 17.85 45.48 7.32
N LEU A 240 19.19 45.46 7.36
CA LEU A 240 19.99 44.35 6.85
C LEU A 240 19.76 43.05 7.64
N VAL A 241 19.70 43.14 8.96
CA VAL A 241 19.41 41.99 9.83
C VAL A 241 18.03 41.42 9.51
N LEU A 242 17.01 42.27 9.40
CA LEU A 242 15.64 41.85 9.08
C LEU A 242 15.57 41.21 7.69
N ASN A 243 16.27 41.76 6.69
CA ASN A 243 16.35 41.17 5.35
C ASN A 243 17.10 39.83 5.34
N GLY A 244 18.13 39.67 6.18
CA GLY A 244 18.81 38.39 6.39
C GLY A 244 17.89 37.35 7.05
N LEU A 245 17.15 37.76 8.08
CA LEU A 245 16.21 36.88 8.78
C LEU A 245 15.02 36.49 7.91
N SER A 246 14.50 37.39 7.07
CA SER A 246 13.34 37.10 6.21
C SER A 246 13.66 36.04 5.15
N ARG A 247 14.90 36.04 4.64
CA ARG A 247 15.38 35.06 3.65
C ARG A 247 15.77 33.71 4.23
N ASN A 248 15.80 33.55 5.56
CA ASN A 248 16.23 32.31 6.21
C ASN A 248 15.06 31.31 6.36
N PRO A 249 15.08 30.14 5.69
CA PRO A 249 14.06 29.10 5.82
C PRO A 249 14.28 28.17 7.02
N PHE A 250 15.49 28.13 7.58
CA PHE A 250 15.88 27.16 8.63
C PHE A 250 15.59 27.64 10.05
N MET A 251 14.96 28.81 10.20
CA MET A 251 14.74 29.45 11.48
C MET A 251 13.25 29.70 11.71
N SER A 252 12.75 29.25 12.86
CA SER A 252 11.37 29.48 13.30
C SER A 252 11.09 30.96 13.52
N VAL A 253 9.83 31.38 13.45
CA VAL A 253 9.43 32.76 13.76
C VAL A 253 9.81 33.13 15.19
N THR A 254 9.67 32.20 16.13
CA THR A 254 10.04 32.40 17.54
C THR A 254 11.52 32.77 17.67
N LYS A 255 12.42 32.02 17.03
CA LYS A 255 13.86 32.32 17.01
C LYS A 255 14.15 33.65 16.32
N LYS A 256 13.50 33.96 15.20
CA LYS A 256 13.66 35.26 14.52
C LYS A 256 13.30 36.42 15.44
N ARG A 257 12.20 36.30 16.21
CA ARG A 257 11.77 37.31 17.21
C ARG A 257 12.76 37.42 18.36
N GLU A 258 13.32 36.30 18.85
CA GLU A 258 14.36 36.30 19.87
C GLU A 258 15.63 37.03 19.40
N HIS A 259 16.06 36.82 18.15
CA HIS A 259 17.19 37.56 17.57
C HIS A 259 16.95 39.07 17.54
N ILE A 260 15.75 39.51 17.10
CA ILE A 260 15.39 40.93 17.08
C ILE A 260 15.39 41.51 18.50
N LYS A 261 14.83 40.77 19.46
CA LYS A 261 14.82 41.14 20.89
C LYS A 261 16.23 41.32 21.43
N TRP A 262 17.13 40.39 21.12
CA TRP A 262 18.52 40.46 21.55
C TRP A 262 19.24 41.72 21.04
N TYR A 263 19.08 42.06 19.75
CA TYR A 263 19.64 43.28 19.19
C TYR A 263 19.06 44.54 19.85
N ALA A 264 17.75 44.56 20.09
CA ALA A 264 17.11 45.69 20.77
C ALA A 264 17.68 45.88 22.18
N GLU A 265 17.81 44.82 22.95
CA GLU A 265 18.40 44.85 24.30
C GLU A 265 19.87 45.32 24.24
N TYR A 266 20.66 44.76 23.33
CA TYR A 266 22.06 45.13 23.11
C TYR A 266 22.23 46.62 22.82
N PHE A 267 21.46 47.18 21.89
CA PHE A 267 21.55 48.61 21.56
C PHE A 267 21.03 49.50 22.69
N THR A 268 20.01 49.08 23.45
CA THR A 268 19.57 49.85 24.62
C THR A 268 20.63 49.88 25.71
N ASP A 269 21.35 48.80 25.92
CA ASP A 269 22.45 48.73 26.89
C ASP A 269 23.69 49.50 26.42
N ALA A 270 23.97 49.48 25.11
CA ALA A 270 25.00 50.31 24.51
C ALA A 270 24.71 51.80 24.66
N LEU A 271 23.45 52.22 24.42
CA LEU A 271 23.02 53.61 24.61
C LEU A 271 23.10 54.07 26.07
N LYS A 272 22.87 53.17 27.03
CA LYS A 272 23.08 53.44 28.46
C LYS A 272 24.55 53.55 28.86
N GLY A 273 25.48 53.30 27.93
CA GLY A 273 26.91 53.50 28.13
C GLY A 273 27.64 52.32 28.76
N LYS A 274 27.03 51.13 28.85
CA LYS A 274 27.68 49.92 29.39
C LYS A 274 28.95 49.50 28.64
N TYR A 275 29.07 49.87 27.36
CA TYR A 275 30.16 49.44 26.48
C TYR A 275 31.12 50.57 26.09
N LYS A 276 31.04 51.74 26.73
CA LYS A 276 31.94 52.87 26.41
C LYS A 276 33.43 52.52 26.58
N GLU A 277 33.74 51.56 27.45
CA GLU A 277 35.11 51.09 27.71
C GLU A 277 35.68 50.22 26.57
N LEU A 278 34.84 49.69 25.67
CA LEU A 278 35.28 48.85 24.54
C LEU A 278 35.69 49.67 23.30
N PHE A 279 35.49 51.00 23.33
CA PHE A 279 35.79 51.91 22.22
C PHE A 279 36.93 52.90 22.55
N VAL A 280 37.79 52.53 23.51
CA VAL A 280 39.06 53.25 23.81
C VAL A 280 40.17 52.77 22.90
#